data_AF-A0A257WQE9-F1
#
_entry.id   AF-A0A257WQE9-F1
#
_cell.length_a   1.000
_cell.length_b   1.000
_cell.length_c   1.000
_cell.angle_alpha   90.00
_cell.angle_beta   90.00
_cell.angle_gamma   90.00
#
_symmetry.space_group_name_H-M   'P 1'
#
loop_
_entity.id
_entity.type
_entity.pdbx_description
1 polymer ?
#
loop_
_entity_poly.entity_id
_entity_poly.type
_entity_poly.pdbx_seq_one_letter_code
_entity_poly.pdbx_strand_id
1 'polypeptide(L)'
;MNDLKPLLADPNPISMEQWLTIGVLDTAVWNPLAGSRWKQRAGRILASGAGGGFGGRGQCLSTASPPQVPFEIAVSVRFDPADGAAGLVFHSDGGDRHYGFYPSNGELRLTRFDGPDVYAWTVLAQVRSPLYRTDGWSHLKVRIEADRIRCYLNDELVIESNDRTYRSGKVGLCKFRNSQAEFRDFRMGESLPNREPPAEIIERIAATAAQLPIDRPPSDETVTSVAADGVAGLEALEREARQLEARAKRVRDLAAAVHETRVVEDFTKLVDRPETEIDLLRTALLIAAMDNRELDVDSYVQEVDRIARRIRASLPDDANVPARLDAMKQDLFEKQGFHGSRHDYDHRSNSYLNEVIDDREGLPITLSVLFMEIGRRLDVPIAGVGLPGHFVVRYEPADGPGQLIDVFERGKDLTLDDAKARASLATGGAWDEEFLHAVTKRQILVRMLRNLFGEARRAEATDRMLRYTNLILVLEPDSPSDRFYRAVLALQAGRLELARADTDWLMGHELEGVSRRAVDDLSRTIDRELSGGK
;
A
#
# COMPACT_ATOMS: atom_id res chain seq x y z
N MET A 1 38.80 -8.46 -19.99
CA MET A 1 39.44 -9.78 -20.19
C MET A 1 38.41 -10.62 -20.94
N ASN A 2 38.79 -11.31 -22.02
CA ASN A 2 37.81 -12.03 -22.85
C ASN A 2 37.57 -13.40 -22.22
N ASP A 3 36.59 -13.48 -21.32
CA ASP A 3 36.30 -14.65 -20.47
C ASP A 3 35.92 -15.91 -21.27
N LEU A 4 35.73 -15.78 -22.58
CA LEU A 4 35.58 -16.89 -23.54
C LEU A 4 36.84 -17.72 -23.75
N LYS A 5 38.05 -17.13 -23.66
CA LYS A 5 39.30 -17.85 -23.94
C LYS A 5 39.56 -19.04 -23.00
N PRO A 6 39.40 -18.92 -21.65
CA PRO A 6 39.57 -20.06 -20.75
C PRO A 6 38.47 -21.12 -20.91
N LEU A 7 37.22 -20.73 -21.20
CA LEU A 7 36.11 -21.69 -21.42
C LEU A 7 36.28 -22.55 -22.67
N LEU A 8 36.96 -22.03 -23.71
CA LEU A 8 37.29 -22.79 -24.93
C LEU A 8 38.51 -23.70 -24.74
N ALA A 9 39.39 -23.38 -23.79
CA ALA A 9 40.60 -24.16 -23.51
C ALA A 9 40.31 -25.43 -22.68
N ASP A 10 39.21 -25.43 -21.90
CA ASP A 10 38.76 -26.55 -21.08
C ASP A 10 37.22 -26.70 -21.16
N PRO A 11 36.69 -27.21 -22.30
CA PRO A 11 35.25 -27.32 -22.50
C PRO A 11 34.65 -28.36 -21.56
N ASN A 12 33.51 -28.02 -20.94
CA ASN A 12 32.77 -28.97 -20.10
C ASN A 12 32.41 -30.22 -20.93
N PRO A 13 32.79 -31.44 -20.48
CA PRO A 13 32.59 -32.67 -21.26
C PRO A 13 31.12 -33.10 -21.39
N ILE A 14 30.21 -32.45 -20.66
CA ILE A 14 28.78 -32.71 -20.68
C ILE A 14 28.18 -32.09 -21.95
N SER A 15 27.47 -32.89 -22.76
CA SER A 15 26.80 -32.40 -23.96
C SER A 15 25.74 -31.34 -23.63
N MET A 16 25.45 -30.44 -24.58
CA MET A 16 24.38 -29.44 -24.40
C MET A 16 23.02 -30.10 -24.10
N GLU A 17 22.78 -31.28 -24.67
CA GLU A 17 21.60 -32.11 -24.39
C GLU A 17 21.54 -32.55 -22.91
N GLN A 18 22.66 -32.98 -22.33
CA GLN A 18 22.76 -33.32 -20.90
C GLN A 18 22.71 -32.07 -20.00
N TRP A 19 23.25 -30.93 -20.42
CA TRP A 19 23.10 -29.65 -19.73
C TRP A 19 21.64 -29.19 -19.64
N LEU A 20 20.85 -29.42 -20.69
CA LEU A 20 19.41 -29.12 -20.71
C LEU A 20 18.59 -30.00 -19.76
N THR A 21 19.14 -31.12 -19.27
CA THR A 21 18.49 -31.97 -18.25
C THR A 21 18.56 -31.38 -16.84
N ILE A 22 19.41 -30.37 -16.60
CA ILE A 22 19.55 -29.73 -15.30
C ILE A 22 18.24 -29.02 -14.93
N GLY A 23 17.57 -29.56 -13.92
CA GLY A 23 16.27 -29.07 -13.44
C GLY A 23 15.08 -29.54 -14.28
N VAL A 24 15.26 -30.50 -15.19
CA VAL A 24 14.16 -31.26 -15.79
C VAL A 24 13.62 -32.26 -14.76
N LEU A 25 12.33 -32.54 -14.83
CA LEU A 25 11.73 -33.57 -13.98
C LEU A 25 12.32 -34.94 -14.26
N ASP A 26 12.53 -35.71 -13.19
CA ASP A 26 12.90 -37.11 -13.31
C ASP A 26 11.78 -37.89 -14.00
N THR A 27 12.02 -38.32 -15.23
CA THR A 27 11.04 -39.05 -16.06
C THR A 27 10.78 -40.46 -15.55
N ALA A 28 11.62 -40.99 -14.65
CA ALA A 28 11.34 -42.22 -13.93
C ALA A 28 10.22 -42.05 -12.90
N VAL A 29 9.99 -40.83 -12.42
CA VAL A 29 8.99 -40.49 -11.38
C VAL A 29 7.76 -39.79 -11.96
N TRP A 30 7.97 -38.96 -12.99
CA TRP A 30 6.94 -38.08 -13.54
C TRP A 30 6.83 -38.15 -15.07
N ASN A 31 5.59 -38.12 -15.54
CA ASN A 31 5.21 -38.02 -16.94
C ASN A 31 4.50 -36.68 -17.19
N PRO A 32 5.21 -35.60 -17.55
CA PRO A 32 4.60 -34.32 -17.92
C PRO A 32 3.91 -34.43 -19.28
N LEU A 33 2.63 -34.07 -19.35
CA LEU A 33 1.88 -34.00 -20.60
C LEU A 33 2.18 -32.70 -21.37
N ALA A 34 2.01 -32.73 -22.69
CA ALA A 34 2.40 -31.66 -23.59
C ALA A 34 1.76 -30.29 -23.28
N GLY A 35 2.53 -29.22 -23.52
CA GLY A 35 2.11 -27.82 -23.45
C GLY A 35 2.69 -27.05 -22.26
N SER A 36 2.47 -27.53 -21.04
CA SER A 36 2.96 -26.89 -19.81
C SER A 36 4.44 -27.20 -19.54
N ARG A 37 5.19 -26.24 -19.01
CA ARG A 37 6.59 -26.42 -18.61
C ARG A 37 6.65 -26.86 -17.15
N TRP A 38 7.35 -27.96 -16.90
CA TRP A 38 7.55 -28.49 -15.57
C TRP A 38 9.04 -28.67 -15.29
N LYS A 39 9.51 -28.19 -14.13
CA LYS A 39 10.92 -28.25 -13.72
C LYS A 39 11.05 -28.71 -12.28
N GLN A 40 12.15 -29.36 -11.92
CA GLN A 40 12.43 -29.76 -10.54
C GLN A 40 13.68 -29.04 -10.00
N ARG A 41 13.57 -28.40 -8.84
CA ARG A 41 14.70 -27.74 -8.17
C ARG A 41 14.55 -27.77 -6.66
N ALA A 42 15.58 -28.20 -5.93
CA ALA A 42 15.61 -28.23 -4.47
C ALA A 42 14.36 -28.88 -3.83
N GLY A 43 13.97 -30.06 -4.32
CA GLY A 43 12.80 -30.80 -3.83
C GLY A 43 11.43 -30.21 -4.22
N ARG A 44 11.40 -29.17 -5.07
CA ARG A 44 10.18 -28.54 -5.57
C ARG A 44 9.98 -28.80 -7.05
N ILE A 45 8.72 -28.89 -7.46
CA ILE A 45 8.30 -28.95 -8.84
C ILE A 45 7.68 -27.59 -9.20
N LEU A 46 8.26 -26.90 -10.17
CA LEU A 46 7.77 -25.62 -10.69
C LEU A 46 6.99 -25.87 -11.98
N ALA A 47 5.77 -25.37 -12.03
CA ALA A 47 4.86 -25.48 -13.15
C ALA A 47 4.58 -24.08 -13.73
N SER A 48 4.81 -23.89 -15.02
CA SER A 48 4.61 -22.60 -15.70
C SER A 48 4.20 -22.76 -17.17
N GLY A 49 3.70 -21.67 -17.77
CA GLY A 49 3.20 -21.66 -19.15
C GLY A 49 1.86 -22.38 -19.30
N ALA A 50 1.05 -21.96 -20.29
CA ALA A 50 -0.24 -22.59 -20.55
C ALA A 50 -0.06 -24.04 -21.03
N GLY A 51 -0.87 -24.97 -20.50
CA GLY A 51 -0.91 -26.33 -21.02
C GLY A 51 -1.72 -26.44 -22.31
N GLY A 52 -1.59 -27.56 -23.03
CA GLY A 52 -2.24 -27.75 -24.33
C GLY A 52 -3.74 -28.08 -24.27
N GLY A 53 -4.29 -28.35 -23.08
CA GLY A 53 -5.70 -28.70 -22.89
C GLY A 53 -6.60 -27.49 -22.60
N PHE A 54 -7.91 -27.75 -22.51
CA PHE A 54 -8.94 -26.75 -22.17
C PHE A 54 -8.55 -25.88 -20.97
N GLY A 55 -8.78 -24.57 -21.08
CA GLY A 55 -8.49 -23.62 -20.00
C GLY A 55 -7.00 -23.52 -19.64
N GLY A 56 -6.09 -23.87 -20.54
CA GLY A 56 -4.64 -23.91 -20.29
C GLY A 56 -4.21 -25.09 -19.40
N ARG A 57 -5.01 -26.17 -19.41
CA ARG A 57 -4.79 -27.38 -18.61
C ARG A 57 -3.45 -28.03 -18.95
N GLY A 58 -2.62 -28.19 -17.93
CA GLY A 58 -1.41 -29.01 -17.94
C GLY A 58 -1.47 -30.05 -16.84
N GLN A 59 -1.00 -31.28 -17.13
CA GLN A 59 -0.91 -32.37 -16.16
C GLN A 59 0.53 -32.87 -16.07
N CYS A 60 0.96 -33.24 -14.87
CA CYS A 60 2.19 -33.97 -14.61
C CYS A 60 1.83 -35.20 -13.78
N LEU A 61 1.79 -36.36 -14.44
CA LEU A 61 1.28 -37.60 -13.85
C LEU A 61 2.41 -38.40 -13.23
N SER A 62 2.16 -39.04 -12.10
CA SER A 62 3.11 -39.97 -11.52
C SER A 62 3.22 -41.23 -12.39
N THR A 63 4.44 -41.75 -12.55
CA THR A 63 4.67 -43.03 -13.22
C THR A 63 4.17 -44.21 -12.38
N ALA A 64 4.23 -44.08 -11.05
CA ALA A 64 3.70 -45.05 -10.09
C ALA A 64 2.17 -45.18 -10.22
N SER A 65 1.67 -46.39 -10.02
CA SER A 65 0.23 -46.65 -9.99
C SER A 65 -0.32 -46.36 -8.59
N PRO A 66 -1.52 -45.76 -8.48
CA PRO A 66 -2.12 -45.53 -7.17
C PRO A 66 -2.41 -46.86 -6.45
N PRO A 67 -2.43 -46.88 -5.09
CA PRO A 67 -2.84 -48.05 -4.32
C PRO A 67 -4.29 -48.47 -4.61
N GLN A 68 -4.68 -49.63 -4.10
CA GLN A 68 -6.08 -50.06 -4.14
C GLN A 68 -6.94 -49.16 -3.25
N VAL A 69 -8.20 -48.98 -3.63
CA VAL A 69 -9.18 -48.21 -2.84
C VAL A 69 -9.43 -48.94 -1.50
N PRO A 70 -9.39 -48.25 -0.35
CA PRO A 70 -9.21 -46.80 -0.19
C PRO A 70 -7.74 -46.36 -0.26
N PHE A 71 -7.50 -45.20 -0.87
CA PHE A 71 -6.18 -44.58 -0.89
C PHE A 71 -6.26 -43.07 -0.83
N GLU A 72 -5.13 -42.45 -0.52
CA GLU A 72 -4.93 -41.02 -0.40
C GLU A 72 -3.83 -40.54 -1.31
N ILE A 73 -4.00 -39.33 -1.85
CA ILE A 73 -2.94 -38.55 -2.49
C ILE A 73 -2.88 -37.17 -1.85
N ALA A 74 -1.68 -36.62 -1.73
CA ALA A 74 -1.49 -35.31 -1.12
C ALA A 74 -0.32 -34.55 -1.74
N VAL A 75 -0.36 -33.21 -1.68
CA VAL A 75 0.72 -32.32 -2.12
C VAL A 75 0.67 -31.00 -1.35
N SER A 76 1.81 -30.34 -1.16
CA SER A 76 1.83 -28.94 -0.77
C SER A 76 1.95 -28.06 -2.02
N VAL A 77 1.08 -27.07 -2.17
CA VAL A 77 1.03 -26.17 -3.32
C VAL A 77 1.12 -24.70 -2.88
N ARG A 78 1.82 -23.88 -3.67
CA ARG A 78 1.92 -22.42 -3.50
C ARG A 78 1.87 -21.74 -4.86
N PHE A 79 0.97 -20.78 -5.02
CA PHE A 79 0.81 -19.93 -6.21
C PHE A 79 -0.17 -18.80 -5.90
N ASP A 80 -0.16 -17.74 -6.72
CA ASP A 80 -1.20 -16.72 -6.67
C ASP A 80 -2.50 -17.25 -7.30
N PRO A 81 -3.61 -17.38 -6.53
CA PRO A 81 -4.88 -17.86 -7.06
C PRO A 81 -5.52 -16.93 -8.10
N ALA A 82 -5.09 -15.66 -8.19
CA ALA A 82 -5.51 -14.75 -9.25
C ALA A 82 -4.97 -15.18 -10.63
N ASP A 83 -3.76 -15.76 -10.67
CA ASP A 83 -3.09 -16.18 -11.91
C ASP A 83 -3.65 -17.46 -12.53
N GLY A 84 -4.43 -18.24 -11.78
CA GLY A 84 -4.95 -19.50 -12.29
C GLY A 84 -5.48 -20.47 -11.25
N ALA A 85 -5.20 -21.74 -11.48
CA ALA A 85 -5.54 -22.82 -10.58
C ALA A 85 -4.48 -23.92 -10.66
N ALA A 86 -4.13 -24.53 -9.55
CA ALA A 86 -3.11 -25.57 -9.47
C ALA A 86 -3.35 -26.50 -8.28
N GLY A 87 -3.19 -27.81 -8.47
CA GLY A 87 -3.45 -28.78 -7.40
C GLY A 87 -3.30 -30.23 -7.84
N LEU A 88 -4.18 -31.10 -7.33
CA LEU A 88 -4.13 -32.54 -7.54
C LEU A 88 -5.02 -32.97 -8.72
N VAL A 89 -4.55 -33.96 -9.47
CA VAL A 89 -5.33 -34.70 -10.47
C VAL A 89 -5.37 -36.18 -10.09
N PHE A 90 -6.52 -36.82 -10.30
CA PHE A 90 -6.73 -38.23 -9.99
C PHE A 90 -7.76 -38.87 -10.93
N HIS A 91 -7.65 -40.20 -11.05
CA HIS A 91 -8.37 -41.00 -12.05
C HIS A 91 -8.23 -40.44 -13.47
N SER A 92 -7.04 -39.93 -13.80
CA SER A 92 -6.74 -39.41 -15.13
C SER A 92 -6.49 -40.53 -16.13
N ASP A 93 -7.07 -40.41 -17.31
CA ASP A 93 -6.77 -41.30 -18.44
C ASP A 93 -5.51 -40.89 -19.21
N GLY A 94 -4.80 -39.85 -18.77
CA GLY A 94 -3.66 -39.27 -19.48
C GLY A 94 -4.07 -38.31 -20.59
N GLY A 95 -5.36 -38.01 -20.73
CA GLY A 95 -5.91 -37.04 -21.66
C GLY A 95 -6.87 -36.10 -20.96
N ASP A 96 -8.09 -36.00 -21.48
CA ASP A 96 -9.04 -34.97 -21.08
C ASP A 96 -10.00 -35.39 -19.96
N ARG A 97 -10.02 -36.68 -19.59
CA ARG A 97 -10.93 -37.21 -18.57
C ARG A 97 -10.21 -37.47 -17.26
N HIS A 98 -10.63 -36.74 -16.22
CA HIS A 98 -10.04 -36.84 -14.89
C HIS A 98 -10.88 -36.07 -13.86
N TYR A 99 -10.58 -36.26 -12.58
CA TYR A 99 -10.95 -35.30 -11.54
C TYR A 99 -9.80 -34.33 -11.24
N GLY A 100 -10.13 -33.18 -10.67
CA GLY A 100 -9.16 -32.25 -10.13
C GLY A 100 -9.63 -31.63 -8.82
N PHE A 101 -8.70 -31.48 -7.87
CA PHE A 101 -8.92 -30.75 -6.62
C PHE A 101 -7.85 -29.67 -6.48
N TYR A 102 -8.28 -28.39 -6.50
CA TYR A 102 -7.37 -27.26 -6.55
C TYR A 102 -8.02 -25.95 -6.08
N PRO A 103 -7.25 -25.02 -5.50
CA PRO A 103 -7.65 -23.62 -5.36
C PRO A 103 -7.78 -22.93 -6.72
N SER A 104 -8.72 -21.98 -6.83
CA SER A 104 -8.92 -21.11 -7.98
C SER A 104 -9.67 -19.86 -7.55
N ASN A 105 -9.12 -18.68 -7.77
CA ASN A 105 -9.77 -17.40 -7.44
C ASN A 105 -10.25 -17.31 -5.97
N GLY A 106 -9.43 -17.79 -5.02
CA GLY A 106 -9.74 -17.74 -3.59
C GLY A 106 -10.68 -18.84 -3.07
N GLU A 107 -11.13 -19.76 -3.93
CA GLU A 107 -12.02 -20.88 -3.55
C GLU A 107 -11.43 -22.22 -3.94
N LEU A 108 -11.80 -23.28 -3.21
CA LEU A 108 -11.39 -24.65 -3.47
C LEU A 108 -12.43 -25.31 -4.35
N ARG A 109 -12.00 -25.97 -5.42
CA ARG A 109 -12.88 -26.65 -6.37
C ARG A 109 -12.55 -28.13 -6.44
N LEU A 110 -13.59 -28.96 -6.34
CA LEU A 110 -13.57 -30.34 -6.82
C LEU A 110 -14.29 -30.37 -8.16
N THR A 111 -13.57 -30.81 -9.19
CA THR A 111 -14.02 -30.73 -10.57
C THR A 111 -13.88 -32.08 -11.27
N ARG A 112 -14.85 -32.41 -12.12
CA ARG A 112 -14.79 -33.51 -13.07
C ARG A 112 -14.66 -32.96 -14.49
N PHE A 113 -13.71 -33.50 -15.26
CA PHE A 113 -13.56 -33.23 -16.67
C PHE A 113 -13.92 -34.50 -17.44
N ASP A 114 -14.79 -34.35 -18.43
CA ASP A 114 -15.33 -35.42 -19.26
C ASP A 114 -14.86 -35.32 -20.73
N GLY A 115 -14.07 -34.29 -21.06
CA GLY A 115 -13.64 -34.01 -22.42
C GLY A 115 -12.79 -32.75 -22.58
N PRO A 116 -12.49 -32.36 -23.84
CA PRO A 116 -11.51 -31.33 -24.19
C PRO A 116 -12.08 -29.91 -24.22
N ASP A 117 -13.31 -29.67 -23.79
CA ASP A 117 -13.98 -28.38 -23.92
C ASP A 117 -14.81 -27.99 -22.68
N VAL A 118 -15.37 -26.78 -22.72
CA VAL A 118 -16.13 -26.17 -21.62
C VAL A 118 -17.45 -26.91 -21.31
N TYR A 119 -18.02 -27.62 -22.28
CA TYR A 119 -19.28 -28.34 -22.10
C TYR A 119 -19.06 -29.70 -21.43
N ALA A 120 -17.83 -30.20 -21.47
CA ALA A 120 -17.39 -31.42 -20.81
C ALA A 120 -16.66 -31.12 -19.47
N TRP A 121 -17.08 -30.07 -18.77
CA TRP A 121 -16.52 -29.64 -17.50
C TRP A 121 -17.62 -29.46 -16.45
N THR A 122 -17.53 -30.20 -15.33
CA THR A 122 -18.50 -30.16 -14.23
C THR A 122 -17.80 -29.81 -12.91
N VAL A 123 -18.17 -28.70 -12.28
CA VAL A 123 -17.76 -28.39 -10.90
C VAL A 123 -18.66 -29.17 -9.94
N LEU A 124 -18.11 -30.16 -9.26
CA LEU A 124 -18.87 -31.01 -8.34
C LEU A 124 -19.12 -30.31 -6.99
N ALA A 125 -18.16 -29.50 -6.54
CA ALA A 125 -18.28 -28.69 -5.34
C ALA A 125 -17.29 -27.53 -5.39
N GLN A 126 -17.66 -26.42 -4.74
CA GLN A 126 -16.85 -25.21 -4.61
C GLN A 126 -17.08 -24.60 -3.23
N VAL A 127 -15.99 -24.31 -2.52
CA VAL A 127 -16.06 -23.80 -1.15
C VAL A 127 -14.98 -22.74 -0.91
N ARG A 128 -15.35 -21.64 -0.25
CA ARG A 128 -14.41 -20.68 0.29
C ARG A 128 -13.96 -21.16 1.67
N SER A 129 -12.65 -21.26 1.89
CA SER A 129 -12.10 -21.70 3.18
C SER A 129 -11.09 -20.68 3.71
N PRO A 130 -11.21 -20.25 4.97
CA PRO A 130 -10.22 -19.36 5.60
C PRO A 130 -8.88 -20.07 5.84
N LEU A 131 -8.83 -21.39 5.68
CA LEU A 131 -7.61 -22.18 5.85
C LEU A 131 -6.66 -22.03 4.66
N TYR A 132 -7.14 -21.57 3.51
CA TYR A 132 -6.28 -21.41 2.34
C TYR A 132 -5.25 -20.30 2.57
N ARG A 133 -3.98 -20.65 2.38
CA ARG A 133 -2.85 -19.72 2.58
C ARG A 133 -2.46 -19.15 1.23
N THR A 134 -2.71 -17.86 1.02
CA THR A 134 -2.24 -17.10 -0.16
C THR A 134 -0.74 -16.86 -0.09
N ASP A 135 -0.23 -16.56 1.11
CA ASP A 135 1.18 -16.21 1.34
C ASP A 135 1.98 -17.37 1.93
N GLY A 136 1.80 -18.58 1.38
CA GLY A 136 2.47 -19.76 1.90
C GLY A 136 2.11 -21.06 1.21
N TRP A 137 2.48 -22.18 1.83
CA TRP A 137 2.15 -23.51 1.35
C TRP A 137 0.79 -23.95 1.89
N SER A 138 -0.13 -24.29 0.99
CA SER A 138 -1.38 -24.98 1.32
C SER A 138 -1.23 -26.47 1.06
N HIS A 139 -1.65 -27.30 2.02
CA HIS A 139 -1.62 -28.75 1.87
C HIS A 139 -2.96 -29.26 1.33
N LEU A 140 -2.95 -29.88 0.16
CA LEU A 140 -4.11 -30.53 -0.42
C LEU A 140 -3.99 -32.04 -0.22
N LYS A 141 -5.06 -32.68 0.22
CA LYS A 141 -5.16 -34.15 0.33
C LYS A 141 -6.50 -34.62 -0.21
N VAL A 142 -6.51 -35.72 -0.96
CA VAL A 142 -7.74 -36.34 -1.47
C VAL A 142 -7.74 -37.80 -1.03
N ARG A 143 -8.78 -38.22 -0.32
CA ARG A 143 -9.07 -39.61 0.02
C ARG A 143 -10.14 -40.16 -0.90
N ILE A 144 -9.83 -41.27 -1.54
CA ILE A 144 -10.68 -41.94 -2.53
C ILE A 144 -11.15 -43.25 -1.92
N GLU A 145 -12.47 -43.41 -1.81
CA GLU A 145 -13.13 -44.58 -1.26
C GLU A 145 -14.09 -45.20 -2.31
N ALA A 146 -14.70 -46.34 -1.99
CA ALA A 146 -15.52 -47.08 -2.96
C ALA A 146 -16.79 -46.31 -3.40
N ASP A 147 -17.27 -45.39 -2.57
CA ASP A 147 -18.52 -44.67 -2.74
C ASP A 147 -18.41 -43.15 -2.62
N ARG A 148 -17.22 -42.61 -2.27
CA ARG A 148 -17.03 -41.18 -2.02
C ARG A 148 -15.60 -40.70 -2.24
N ILE A 149 -15.48 -39.39 -2.47
CA ILE A 149 -14.25 -38.62 -2.57
C ILE A 149 -14.27 -37.58 -1.45
N ARG A 150 -13.23 -37.55 -0.61
CA ARG A 150 -13.06 -36.54 0.44
C ARG A 150 -11.84 -35.70 0.16
N CYS A 151 -12.00 -34.39 0.09
CA CYS A 151 -10.92 -33.44 -0.15
C CYS A 151 -10.66 -32.61 1.12
N TYR A 152 -9.38 -32.54 1.48
CA TYR A 152 -8.90 -31.86 2.67
C TYR A 152 -7.98 -30.71 2.28
N LEU A 153 -8.08 -29.61 3.01
CA LEU A 153 -7.18 -28.47 2.94
C LEU A 153 -6.57 -28.27 4.31
N ASN A 154 -5.25 -28.34 4.41
CA ASN A 154 -4.52 -28.28 5.68
C ASN A 154 -5.11 -29.25 6.70
N ASP A 155 -5.31 -30.50 6.27
CA ASP A 155 -5.87 -31.63 7.03
C ASP A 155 -7.31 -31.50 7.53
N GLU A 156 -8.00 -30.39 7.26
CA GLU A 156 -9.43 -30.22 7.51
C GLU A 156 -10.25 -30.64 6.29
N LEU A 157 -11.33 -31.40 6.50
CA LEU A 157 -12.24 -31.82 5.44
C LEU A 157 -13.01 -30.60 4.91
N VAL A 158 -12.84 -30.27 3.63
CA VAL A 158 -13.50 -29.11 3.00
C VAL A 158 -14.56 -29.49 1.98
N ILE A 159 -14.44 -30.67 1.34
CA ILE A 159 -15.40 -31.15 0.34
C ILE A 159 -15.59 -32.66 0.51
N GLU A 160 -16.83 -33.13 0.47
CA GLU A 160 -17.19 -34.54 0.29
C GLU A 160 -18.09 -34.67 -0.95
N SER A 161 -17.85 -35.68 -1.79
CA SER A 161 -18.63 -35.95 -3.01
C SER A 161 -18.86 -37.44 -3.21
N ASN A 162 -20.07 -37.82 -3.62
CA ASN A 162 -20.46 -39.19 -3.95
C ASN A 162 -20.41 -39.47 -5.47
N ASP A 163 -19.71 -38.64 -6.26
CA ASP A 163 -19.54 -38.87 -7.70
C ASP A 163 -18.67 -40.12 -7.93
N ARG A 164 -19.10 -40.99 -8.86
CA ARG A 164 -18.48 -42.31 -9.12
C ARG A 164 -18.17 -42.53 -10.60
N THR A 165 -18.11 -41.44 -11.38
CA THR A 165 -17.95 -41.47 -12.84
C THR A 165 -16.63 -42.13 -13.23
N TYR A 166 -15.51 -41.75 -12.59
CA TYR A 166 -14.21 -42.40 -12.78
C TYR A 166 -13.78 -43.12 -11.50
N ARG A 167 -13.27 -44.35 -11.65
CA ARG A 167 -12.87 -45.22 -10.53
C ARG A 167 -11.43 -45.73 -10.61
N SER A 168 -10.77 -45.46 -11.73
CA SER A 168 -9.41 -45.91 -12.01
C SER A 168 -8.74 -44.91 -12.92
N GLY A 169 -7.42 -44.78 -12.82
CA GLY A 169 -6.61 -43.91 -13.65
C GLY A 169 -5.36 -43.46 -12.92
N LYS A 170 -4.57 -42.61 -13.58
CA LYS A 170 -3.34 -42.04 -13.03
C LYS A 170 -3.64 -40.91 -12.04
N VAL A 171 -2.65 -40.61 -11.20
CA VAL A 171 -2.65 -39.52 -10.22
C VAL A 171 -1.47 -38.61 -10.45
N GLY A 172 -1.56 -37.36 -10.00
CA GLY A 172 -0.45 -36.42 -10.10
C GLY A 172 -0.85 -34.98 -9.84
N LEU A 173 -0.21 -34.06 -10.56
CA LEU A 173 -0.36 -32.63 -10.42
C LEU A 173 -1.07 -32.05 -11.65
N CYS A 174 -1.89 -31.03 -11.44
CA CYS A 174 -2.50 -30.27 -12.52
C CYS A 174 -2.34 -28.76 -12.32
N LYS A 175 -2.35 -28.04 -13.44
CA LYS A 175 -2.44 -26.58 -13.47
C LYS A 175 -3.36 -26.14 -14.59
N PHE A 176 -3.90 -24.94 -14.46
CA PHE A 176 -4.79 -24.31 -15.41
C PHE A 176 -4.38 -22.85 -15.62
N ARG A 177 -4.79 -22.28 -16.76
CA ARG A 177 -4.51 -20.91 -17.16
C ARG A 177 -3.00 -20.63 -17.11
N ASN A 178 -2.62 -19.45 -16.65
CA ASN A 178 -1.24 -18.99 -16.58
C ASN A 178 -0.59 -19.15 -15.19
N SER A 179 -1.19 -19.98 -14.33
CA SER A 179 -0.68 -20.21 -12.97
C SER A 179 0.81 -20.58 -12.96
N GLN A 180 1.56 -19.85 -12.16
CA GLN A 180 2.95 -20.16 -11.83
C GLN A 180 2.97 -20.85 -10.46
N ALA A 181 2.90 -22.18 -10.50
CA ALA A 181 2.72 -22.96 -9.28
C ALA A 181 3.98 -23.69 -8.86
N GLU A 182 4.25 -23.66 -7.56
CA GLU A 182 5.23 -24.52 -6.92
C GLU A 182 4.52 -25.64 -6.18
N PHE A 183 5.00 -26.85 -6.38
CA PHE A 183 4.58 -28.05 -5.67
C PHE A 183 5.75 -28.63 -4.91
N ARG A 184 5.49 -29.21 -3.74
CA ARG A 184 6.45 -30.06 -3.04
C ARG A 184 5.73 -31.21 -2.39
N ASP A 185 6.47 -32.29 -2.19
CA ASP A 185 6.07 -33.38 -1.32
C ASP A 185 4.75 -34.05 -1.72
N PHE A 186 4.70 -34.42 -3.00
CA PHE A 186 3.62 -35.26 -3.50
C PHE A 186 3.75 -36.67 -2.91
N ARG A 187 2.66 -37.18 -2.33
CA ARG A 187 2.62 -38.48 -1.67
C ARG A 187 1.36 -39.24 -2.08
N MET A 188 1.45 -40.56 -2.11
CA MET A 188 0.31 -41.46 -2.26
C MET A 188 0.44 -42.66 -1.31
N GLY A 189 -0.66 -43.17 -0.77
CA GLY A 189 -0.65 -44.29 0.17
C GLY A 189 -2.06 -44.69 0.60
N GLU A 190 -2.22 -45.75 1.39
CA GLU A 190 -3.52 -46.16 1.95
C GLU A 190 -4.08 -45.10 2.93
N SER A 191 -3.19 -44.54 3.75
CA SER A 191 -3.46 -43.44 4.67
C SER A 191 -2.20 -42.60 4.83
N LEU A 192 -2.32 -41.28 4.70
CA LEU A 192 -1.21 -40.33 4.85
C LEU A 192 -1.35 -39.58 6.18
N PRO A 193 -0.24 -39.35 6.91
CA PRO A 193 -0.27 -38.61 8.17
C PRO A 193 -0.64 -37.14 7.93
N ASN A 194 -1.34 -36.55 8.89
CA ASN A 194 -1.59 -35.11 8.94
C ASN A 194 -0.26 -34.35 9.04
N ARG A 195 -0.24 -33.15 8.48
CA ARG A 195 0.88 -32.23 8.51
C ARG A 195 0.65 -31.09 9.48
N GLU A 196 -0.58 -30.59 9.56
CA GLU A 196 -0.87 -29.51 10.49
C GLU A 196 -0.48 -29.94 11.91
N PRO A 197 0.33 -29.12 12.60
CA PRO A 197 0.72 -29.42 13.97
C PRO A 197 -0.55 -29.62 14.82
N PRO A 198 -0.58 -30.65 15.68
CA PRO A 198 -1.68 -30.84 16.61
C PRO A 198 -1.94 -29.57 17.43
N ALA A 199 -3.21 -29.30 17.75
CA ALA A 199 -3.59 -28.10 18.52
C ALA A 199 -2.79 -27.94 19.82
N GLU A 200 -2.50 -29.05 20.51
CA GLU A 200 -1.65 -29.07 21.71
C GLU A 200 -0.23 -28.55 21.45
N ILE A 201 0.39 -28.94 20.32
CA ILE A 201 1.71 -28.44 19.92
C ILE A 201 1.62 -26.96 19.60
N ILE A 202 0.59 -26.52 18.87
CA ILE A 202 0.39 -25.10 18.54
C ILE A 202 0.28 -24.25 19.81
N GLU A 203 -0.57 -24.65 20.75
CA GLU A 203 -0.81 -23.92 22.00
C GLU A 203 0.47 -23.87 22.87
N ARG A 204 1.17 -25.00 23.01
CA ARG A 204 2.44 -25.04 23.75
C ARG A 204 3.52 -24.18 23.09
N ILE A 205 3.62 -24.20 21.76
CA ILE A 205 4.60 -23.40 21.02
C ILE A 205 4.28 -21.91 21.13
N ALA A 206 3.01 -21.51 21.04
CA ALA A 206 2.60 -20.13 21.25
C ALA A 206 2.96 -19.64 22.67
N ALA A 207 2.70 -20.47 23.70
CA ALA A 207 3.08 -20.17 25.08
C ALA A 207 4.61 -20.06 25.25
N THR A 208 5.36 -20.94 24.59
CA THR A 208 6.84 -20.92 24.61
C THR A 208 7.37 -19.66 23.92
N ALA A 209 6.85 -19.32 22.74
CA ALA A 209 7.24 -18.16 21.96
C ALA A 209 7.00 -16.85 22.72
N ALA A 210 5.87 -16.75 23.44
CA ALA A 210 5.55 -15.59 24.27
C ALA A 210 6.54 -15.34 25.42
N GLN A 211 7.30 -16.36 25.84
CA GLN A 211 8.28 -16.27 26.92
C GLN A 211 9.72 -16.12 26.40
N LEU A 212 9.93 -16.13 25.07
CA LEU A 212 11.25 -15.99 24.51
C LEU A 212 11.84 -14.60 24.82
N PRO A 213 13.08 -14.53 25.30
CA PRO A 213 13.74 -13.25 25.50
C PRO A 213 14.03 -12.58 24.16
N ILE A 214 13.87 -11.26 24.10
CA ILE A 214 14.12 -10.46 22.88
C ILE A 214 15.61 -10.11 22.73
N ASP A 215 16.37 -10.14 23.83
CA ASP A 215 17.74 -9.64 23.94
C ASP A 215 18.82 -10.74 23.89
N ARG A 216 18.44 -12.01 23.80
CA ARG A 216 19.35 -13.15 23.76
C ARG A 216 18.75 -14.35 23.04
N PRO A 217 19.56 -15.31 22.57
CA PRO A 217 19.06 -16.53 21.93
C PRO A 217 18.19 -17.41 22.86
N PRO A 218 17.34 -18.29 22.29
CA PRO A 218 16.62 -19.30 23.07
C PRO A 218 17.56 -20.22 23.87
N SER A 219 17.09 -20.71 25.02
CA SER A 219 17.87 -21.65 25.84
C SER A 219 17.96 -23.04 25.22
N ASP A 220 19.02 -23.79 25.51
CA ASP A 220 19.18 -25.18 25.06
C ASP A 220 18.03 -26.08 25.52
N GLU A 221 17.47 -25.84 26.71
CA GLU A 221 16.30 -26.54 27.23
C GLU A 221 15.07 -26.29 26.36
N THR A 222 14.81 -25.03 26.00
CA THR A 222 13.73 -24.65 25.08
C THR A 222 13.89 -25.30 23.72
N VAL A 223 15.11 -25.25 23.15
CA VAL A 223 15.42 -25.87 21.85
C VAL A 223 15.17 -27.37 21.90
N THR A 224 15.65 -28.04 22.95
CA THR A 224 15.48 -29.49 23.13
C THR A 224 14.01 -29.87 23.29
N SER A 225 13.23 -29.09 24.05
CA SER A 225 11.80 -29.32 24.22
C SER A 225 11.03 -29.25 22.91
N VAL A 226 11.31 -28.27 22.05
CA VAL A 226 10.62 -28.14 20.76
C VAL A 226 11.16 -29.15 19.74
N ALA A 227 12.44 -29.50 19.79
CA ALA A 227 13.02 -30.51 18.92
C ALA A 227 12.35 -31.90 19.10
N ALA A 228 11.83 -32.21 20.30
CA ALA A 228 11.09 -33.43 20.58
C ALA A 228 9.80 -33.58 19.74
N ASP A 229 9.24 -32.48 19.23
CA ASP A 229 8.06 -32.47 18.37
C ASP A 229 8.37 -32.73 16.89
N GLY A 230 9.65 -32.80 16.54
CA GLY A 230 10.11 -32.97 15.16
C GLY A 230 9.58 -31.88 14.22
N VAL A 231 9.09 -32.30 13.05
CA VAL A 231 8.62 -31.38 11.99
C VAL A 231 7.40 -30.56 12.44
N ALA A 232 6.52 -31.13 13.27
CA ALA A 232 5.32 -30.44 13.74
C ALA A 232 5.66 -29.24 14.64
N GLY A 233 6.69 -29.37 15.49
CA GLY A 233 7.17 -28.24 16.31
C GLY A 233 7.75 -27.11 15.46
N LEU A 234 8.53 -27.44 14.42
CA LEU A 234 9.08 -26.45 13.49
C LEU A 234 7.97 -25.71 12.72
N GLU A 235 7.00 -26.45 12.18
CA GLU A 235 5.87 -25.84 11.46
C GLU A 235 5.01 -24.95 12.38
N ALA A 236 4.83 -25.35 13.65
CA ALA A 236 4.15 -24.53 14.65
C ALA A 236 4.92 -23.24 14.97
N LEU A 237 6.25 -23.29 15.09
CA LEU A 237 7.08 -22.11 15.29
C LEU A 237 6.99 -21.12 14.13
N GLU A 238 7.11 -21.62 12.88
CA GLU A 238 6.99 -20.77 11.70
C GLU A 238 5.60 -20.12 11.59
N ARG A 239 4.55 -20.85 12.00
CA ARG A 239 3.18 -20.32 12.07
C ARG A 239 3.07 -19.21 13.11
N GLU A 240 3.59 -19.41 14.31
CA GLU A 240 3.56 -18.42 15.38
C GLU A 240 4.35 -17.15 14.99
N ALA A 241 5.53 -17.31 14.38
CA ALA A 241 6.34 -16.20 13.89
C ALA A 241 5.56 -15.31 12.92
N ARG A 242 4.90 -15.91 11.91
CA ARG A 242 4.05 -15.17 10.96
C ARG A 242 2.90 -14.44 11.64
N GLN A 243 2.28 -15.05 12.66
CA GLN A 243 1.20 -14.42 13.41
C GLN A 243 1.71 -13.21 14.21
N LEU A 244 2.87 -13.33 14.86
CA LEU A 244 3.51 -12.24 15.60
C LEU A 244 3.93 -11.10 14.67
N GLU A 245 4.49 -11.38 13.50
CA GLU A 245 4.82 -10.38 12.48
C GLU A 245 3.57 -9.62 11.98
N ALA A 246 2.50 -10.35 11.68
CA ALA A 246 1.22 -9.77 11.28
C ALA A 246 0.64 -8.88 12.40
N ARG A 247 0.69 -9.33 13.65
CA ARG A 247 0.26 -8.54 14.82
C ARG A 247 1.12 -7.30 15.01
N ALA A 248 2.44 -7.41 14.86
CA ALA A 248 3.35 -6.27 14.94
C ALA A 248 3.03 -5.23 13.85
N LYS A 249 2.72 -5.67 12.62
CA LYS A 249 2.22 -4.77 11.57
C LYS A 249 0.94 -4.07 12.00
N ARG A 250 -0.06 -4.79 12.54
CA ARG A 250 -1.32 -4.18 13.01
C ARG A 250 -1.10 -3.17 14.14
N VAL A 251 -0.15 -3.40 15.03
CA VAL A 251 0.22 -2.42 16.07
C VAL A 251 0.84 -1.16 15.45
N ARG A 252 1.69 -1.28 14.43
CA ARG A 252 2.25 -0.12 13.71
C ARG A 252 1.17 0.64 12.92
N ASP A 253 0.23 -0.08 12.30
CA ASP A 253 -0.92 0.50 11.62
C ASP A 253 -1.80 1.28 12.63
N LEU A 254 -2.04 0.73 13.82
CA LEU A 254 -2.78 1.42 14.88
C LEU A 254 -2.04 2.67 15.38
N ALA A 255 -0.72 2.58 15.60
CA ALA A 255 0.10 3.74 15.97
C ALA A 255 0.05 4.84 14.90
N ALA A 256 -0.06 4.47 13.61
CA ALA A 256 -0.28 5.41 12.52
C ALA A 256 -1.60 6.15 12.66
N ALA A 257 -2.69 5.40 12.83
CA ALA A 257 -4.03 5.95 12.93
C ALA A 257 -4.18 6.85 14.17
N VAL A 258 -3.59 6.46 15.30
CA VAL A 258 -3.58 7.28 16.53
C VAL A 258 -2.83 8.59 16.30
N HIS A 259 -1.68 8.54 15.63
CA HIS A 259 -0.93 9.76 15.29
C HIS A 259 -1.72 10.69 14.37
N GLU A 260 -2.28 10.16 13.28
CA GLU A 260 -3.15 10.92 12.36
C GLU A 260 -4.31 11.58 13.11
N THR A 261 -4.99 10.83 14.00
CA THR A 261 -6.12 11.34 14.79
C THR A 261 -5.69 12.48 15.71
N ARG A 262 -4.58 12.33 16.43
CA ARG A 262 -4.06 13.38 17.32
C ARG A 262 -3.69 14.65 16.55
N VAL A 263 -3.01 14.52 15.41
CA VAL A 263 -2.64 15.69 14.58
C VAL A 263 -3.89 16.41 14.07
N VAL A 264 -4.92 15.67 13.63
CA VAL A 264 -6.21 16.26 13.21
C VAL A 264 -6.90 16.97 14.39
N GLU A 265 -6.92 16.39 15.58
CA GLU A 265 -7.49 17.03 16.77
C GLU A 265 -6.76 18.33 17.13
N ASP A 266 -5.43 18.31 17.14
CA ASP A 266 -4.62 19.50 17.47
C ASP A 266 -4.74 20.57 16.38
N PHE A 267 -4.82 20.17 15.12
CA PHE A 267 -5.09 21.05 13.99
C PHE A 267 -6.46 21.72 14.13
N THR A 268 -7.49 20.93 14.44
CA THR A 268 -8.87 21.41 14.66
C THR A 268 -8.94 22.45 15.78
N LYS A 269 -8.31 22.18 16.94
CA LYS A 269 -8.27 23.14 18.07
C LYS A 269 -7.66 24.50 17.69
N LEU A 270 -6.71 24.53 16.77
CA LEU A 270 -6.09 25.78 16.33
C LEU A 270 -6.96 26.52 15.32
N VAL A 271 -7.62 25.80 14.42
CA VAL A 271 -8.47 26.42 13.40
C VAL A 271 -9.89 26.70 13.89
N ASP A 272 -10.36 26.14 15.00
CA ASP A 272 -11.65 26.53 15.60
C ASP A 272 -11.61 27.94 16.23
N ARG A 273 -10.42 28.54 16.35
CA ARG A 273 -10.26 29.91 16.84
C ARG A 273 -10.72 30.93 15.79
N PRO A 274 -11.07 32.16 16.22
CA PRO A 274 -11.28 33.28 15.29
C PRO A 274 -10.09 33.46 14.35
N GLU A 275 -10.35 33.91 13.11
CA GLU A 275 -9.34 34.02 12.04
C GLU A 275 -8.06 34.78 12.48
N THR A 276 -8.23 35.84 13.25
CA THR A 276 -7.13 36.67 13.78
C THR A 276 -6.26 35.91 14.79
N GLU A 277 -6.80 34.91 15.48
CA GLU A 277 -6.17 34.15 16.57
C GLU A 277 -5.60 32.78 16.13
N ILE A 278 -5.85 32.35 14.89
CA ILE A 278 -5.25 31.11 14.36
C ILE A 278 -3.71 31.25 14.36
N ASP A 279 -3.02 30.31 14.99
CA ASP A 279 -1.55 30.21 14.95
C ASP A 279 -1.13 29.58 13.62
N LEU A 280 -0.87 30.42 12.61
CA LEU A 280 -0.57 29.96 11.26
C LEU A 280 0.72 29.12 11.21
N LEU A 281 1.76 29.52 11.96
CA LEU A 281 3.03 28.77 12.04
C LEU A 281 2.78 27.35 12.55
N ARG A 282 2.15 27.22 13.72
CA ARG A 282 1.91 25.91 14.34
C ARG A 282 0.98 25.06 13.48
N THR A 283 -0.07 25.66 12.92
CA THR A 283 -1.03 24.94 12.08
C THR A 283 -0.38 24.44 10.79
N ALA A 284 0.50 25.22 10.17
CA ALA A 284 1.28 24.79 9.01
C ALA A 284 2.30 23.69 9.34
N LEU A 285 2.93 23.71 10.53
CA LEU A 285 3.79 22.63 11.01
C LEU A 285 3.01 21.33 11.26
N LEU A 286 1.76 21.42 11.73
CA LEU A 286 0.89 20.23 11.88
C LEU A 286 0.53 19.58 10.53
N ILE A 287 0.47 20.35 9.43
CA ILE A 287 0.33 19.75 8.08
C ILE A 287 1.50 18.81 7.80
N ALA A 288 2.73 19.22 8.10
CA ALA A 288 3.91 18.35 7.94
C ALA A 288 3.91 17.18 8.94
N ALA A 289 3.44 17.40 10.17
CA ALA A 289 3.34 16.36 11.18
C ALA A 289 2.41 15.21 10.73
N MET A 290 1.46 15.43 9.83
CA MET A 290 0.62 14.35 9.28
C MET A 290 1.43 13.22 8.64
N ASP A 291 2.56 13.55 7.99
CA ASP A 291 3.42 12.59 7.33
C ASP A 291 4.73 12.33 8.10
N ASN A 292 5.16 13.28 8.94
CA ASN A 292 6.38 13.21 9.73
C ASN A 292 6.07 12.98 11.22
N ARG A 293 6.05 11.71 11.66
CA ARG A 293 5.66 11.34 13.05
C ARG A 293 6.63 11.81 14.13
N GLU A 294 7.90 11.98 13.77
CA GLU A 294 8.97 12.38 14.69
C GLU A 294 9.12 13.91 14.75
N LEU A 295 8.29 14.67 14.00
CA LEU A 295 8.35 16.12 13.99
C LEU A 295 8.01 16.71 15.35
N ASP A 296 8.97 17.40 15.95
CA ASP A 296 8.75 18.25 17.12
C ASP A 296 8.36 19.67 16.70
N VAL A 297 7.04 19.92 16.69
CA VAL A 297 6.46 21.22 16.32
C VAL A 297 7.00 22.37 17.17
N ASP A 298 7.24 22.15 18.47
CA ASP A 298 7.67 23.21 19.38
C ASP A 298 9.10 23.65 19.07
N SER A 299 9.97 22.72 18.67
CA SER A 299 11.34 23.03 18.26
C SER A 299 11.38 23.96 17.03
N TYR A 300 10.51 23.77 16.04
CA TYR A 300 10.45 24.66 14.87
C TYR A 300 9.80 26.01 15.18
N VAL A 301 8.82 26.07 16.09
CA VAL A 301 8.29 27.35 16.59
C VAL A 301 9.41 28.16 17.25
N GLN A 302 10.23 27.52 18.09
CA GLN A 302 11.37 28.16 18.74
C GLN A 302 12.47 28.60 17.75
N GLU A 303 12.65 27.88 16.64
CA GLU A 303 13.58 28.29 15.57
C GLU A 303 13.12 29.59 14.92
N VAL A 304 11.83 29.73 14.59
CA VAL A 304 11.30 31.00 14.05
C VAL A 304 11.44 32.14 15.07
N ASP A 305 11.21 31.88 16.36
CA ASP A 305 11.45 32.85 17.44
C ASP A 305 12.94 33.24 17.53
N ARG A 306 13.85 32.30 17.30
CA ARG A 306 15.31 32.53 17.29
C ARG A 306 15.71 33.40 16.09
N ILE A 307 15.17 33.14 14.91
CA ILE A 307 15.37 33.96 13.71
C ILE A 307 14.90 35.40 13.96
N ALA A 308 13.68 35.58 14.46
CA ALA A 308 13.14 36.91 14.75
C ALA A 308 13.98 37.66 15.82
N ARG A 309 14.40 36.98 16.90
CA ARG A 309 15.28 37.59 17.91
C ARG A 309 16.63 38.01 17.34
N ARG A 310 17.23 37.21 16.46
CA ARG A 310 18.49 37.55 15.78
C ARG A 310 18.33 38.81 14.92
N ILE A 311 17.25 38.91 14.15
CA ILE A 311 16.96 40.08 13.33
C ILE A 311 16.77 41.32 14.22
N ARG A 312 15.96 41.21 15.28
CA ARG A 312 15.75 42.30 16.24
C ARG A 312 17.06 42.79 16.87
N ALA A 313 17.95 41.89 17.25
CA ALA A 313 19.25 42.24 17.84
C ALA A 313 20.20 42.95 16.86
N SER A 314 19.93 42.90 15.55
CA SER A 314 20.72 43.62 14.53
C SER A 314 20.24 45.05 14.28
N LEU A 315 19.14 45.46 14.90
CA LEU A 315 18.49 46.75 14.72
C LEU A 315 18.62 47.62 15.98
N PRO A 316 18.62 48.96 15.83
CA PRO A 316 18.38 49.88 16.95
C PRO A 316 17.01 49.63 17.60
N ASP A 317 16.89 49.90 18.90
CA ASP A 317 15.63 49.70 19.66
C ASP A 317 14.46 50.53 19.10
N ASP A 318 14.75 51.67 18.47
CA ASP A 318 13.79 52.60 17.86
C ASP A 318 13.64 52.41 16.34
N ALA A 319 14.14 51.30 15.78
CA ALA A 319 14.03 51.01 14.36
C ALA A 319 12.56 51.03 13.89
N ASN A 320 12.31 51.81 12.83
CA ASN A 320 10.99 51.91 12.21
C ASN A 320 10.63 50.64 11.42
N VAL A 321 9.36 50.50 11.05
CA VAL A 321 8.83 49.31 10.35
C VAL A 321 9.54 49.04 9.01
N PRO A 322 9.83 50.04 8.14
CA PRO A 322 10.63 49.81 6.94
C PRO A 322 12.03 49.25 7.22
N ALA A 323 12.74 49.77 8.22
CA ALA A 323 14.06 49.24 8.60
C ALA A 323 13.99 47.79 9.09
N ARG A 324 12.91 47.42 9.79
CA ARG A 324 12.66 46.02 10.21
C ARG A 324 12.42 45.11 9.01
N LEU A 325 11.62 45.56 8.05
CA LEU A 325 11.35 44.82 6.81
C LEU A 325 12.63 44.60 5.99
N ASP A 326 13.47 45.63 5.84
CA ASP A 326 14.75 45.53 5.13
C ASP A 326 15.71 44.57 5.83
N ALA A 327 15.80 44.64 7.17
CA ALA A 327 16.60 43.70 7.95
C ALA A 327 16.09 42.26 7.85
N MET A 328 14.77 42.03 7.76
CA MET A 328 14.19 40.71 7.49
C MET A 328 14.62 40.18 6.13
N LYS A 329 14.49 40.99 5.06
CA LYS A 329 14.90 40.60 3.70
C LYS A 329 16.40 40.27 3.67
N GLN A 330 17.22 41.12 4.27
CA GLN A 330 18.67 40.92 4.33
C GLN A 330 19.05 39.63 5.08
N ASP A 331 18.47 39.42 6.26
CA ASP A 331 18.79 38.24 7.07
C ASP A 331 18.34 36.95 6.38
N LEU A 332 17.10 36.87 5.90
CA LEU A 332 16.58 35.66 5.29
C LEU A 332 17.24 35.35 3.94
N PHE A 333 17.28 36.32 3.02
CA PHE A 333 17.62 36.03 1.63
C PHE A 333 19.10 36.27 1.28
N GLU A 334 19.83 37.06 2.06
CA GLU A 334 21.26 37.31 1.83
C GLU A 334 22.15 36.56 2.83
N LYS A 335 21.81 36.59 4.13
CA LYS A 335 22.65 35.95 5.17
C LYS A 335 22.35 34.47 5.33
N GLN A 336 21.08 34.09 5.41
CA GLN A 336 20.67 32.69 5.60
C GLN A 336 20.51 31.95 4.27
N GLY A 337 20.25 32.66 3.18
CA GLY A 337 20.16 32.08 1.85
C GLY A 337 18.85 31.36 1.58
N PHE A 338 17.74 31.77 2.21
CA PHE A 338 16.42 31.27 1.83
C PHE A 338 16.13 31.59 0.35
N HIS A 339 15.59 30.63 -0.40
CA HIS A 339 15.25 30.83 -1.80
C HIS A 339 14.10 29.93 -2.29
N GLY A 340 13.47 30.35 -3.40
CA GLY A 340 12.50 29.52 -4.10
C GLY A 340 13.10 28.26 -4.70
N SER A 341 12.37 27.14 -4.66
CA SER A 341 12.78 25.91 -5.34
C SER A 341 12.64 26.02 -6.85
N ARG A 342 13.63 25.57 -7.63
CA ARG A 342 13.57 25.61 -9.11
C ARG A 342 13.81 24.27 -9.80
N HIS A 343 14.56 23.37 -9.17
CA HIS A 343 14.89 22.08 -9.78
C HIS A 343 13.91 20.99 -9.38
N ASP A 344 13.44 21.01 -8.13
CA ASP A 344 12.53 20.01 -7.58
C ASP A 344 11.26 20.66 -7.01
N TYR A 345 10.71 21.63 -7.76
CA TYR A 345 9.60 22.47 -7.31
C TYR A 345 8.42 21.68 -6.75
N ASP A 346 8.08 20.57 -7.41
CA ASP A 346 6.95 19.73 -7.06
C ASP A 346 7.21 18.75 -5.90
N HIS A 347 8.41 18.75 -5.31
CA HIS A 347 8.73 17.91 -4.16
C HIS A 347 7.95 18.34 -2.92
N ARG A 348 7.38 17.36 -2.20
CA ARG A 348 6.58 17.60 -0.99
C ARG A 348 7.32 18.39 0.10
N SER A 349 8.63 18.20 0.19
CA SER A 349 9.51 18.92 1.14
C SER A 349 9.36 20.43 1.05
N ASN A 350 9.20 20.95 -0.16
CA ASN A 350 9.01 22.39 -0.40
C ASN A 350 7.64 22.91 0.10
N SER A 351 6.71 22.01 0.43
CA SER A 351 5.39 22.31 1.01
C SER A 351 5.34 22.11 2.54
N TYR A 352 6.29 21.39 3.14
CA TYR A 352 6.35 21.16 4.57
C TYR A 352 7.19 22.23 5.26
N LEU A 353 6.59 22.99 6.18
CA LEU A 353 7.24 24.17 6.74
C LEU A 353 8.51 23.84 7.56
N ASN A 354 8.59 22.65 8.16
CA ASN A 354 9.79 22.21 8.87
C ASN A 354 10.97 21.99 7.90
N GLU A 355 10.72 21.35 6.76
CA GLU A 355 11.74 21.08 5.74
C GLU A 355 12.16 22.37 5.03
N VAL A 356 11.22 23.30 4.80
CA VAL A 356 11.54 24.65 4.29
C VAL A 356 12.46 25.43 5.23
N ILE A 357 12.31 25.27 6.54
CA ILE A 357 13.20 25.93 7.53
C ILE A 357 14.59 25.29 7.50
N ASP A 358 14.68 23.96 7.40
CA ASP A 358 15.94 23.23 7.42
C ASP A 358 16.74 23.40 6.11
N ASP A 359 16.07 23.18 4.98
CA ASP A 359 16.66 23.24 3.64
C ASP A 359 16.86 24.67 3.16
N ARG A 360 16.12 25.62 3.75
CA ARG A 360 16.04 27.02 3.32
C ARG A 360 15.55 27.16 1.87
N GLU A 361 14.84 26.15 1.38
CA GLU A 361 14.27 26.09 0.05
C GLU A 361 12.77 25.79 0.17
N GLY A 362 11.93 26.46 -0.63
CA GLY A 362 10.50 26.24 -0.54
C GLY A 362 9.67 26.77 -1.71
N LEU A 363 8.37 26.52 -1.62
CA LEU A 363 7.36 27.07 -2.52
C LEU A 363 7.07 28.55 -2.19
N PRO A 364 6.48 29.30 -3.14
CA PRO A 364 6.10 30.68 -2.89
C PRO A 364 5.23 30.85 -1.65
N ILE A 365 4.29 29.94 -1.42
CA ILE A 365 3.38 30.00 -0.26
C ILE A 365 4.07 29.66 1.06
N THR A 366 4.98 28.67 1.09
CA THR A 366 5.62 28.24 2.34
C THR A 366 6.68 29.25 2.80
N LEU A 367 7.46 29.79 1.87
CA LEU A 367 8.35 30.92 2.15
C LEU A 367 7.56 32.15 2.62
N SER A 368 6.37 32.38 2.06
CA SER A 368 5.51 33.50 2.49
C SER A 368 4.99 33.32 3.91
N VAL A 369 4.57 32.10 4.28
CA VAL A 369 4.18 31.79 5.67
C VAL A 369 5.31 32.07 6.64
N LEU A 370 6.53 31.60 6.34
CA LEU A 370 7.70 31.86 7.17
C LEU A 370 7.98 33.37 7.30
N PHE A 371 7.95 34.09 6.18
CA PHE A 371 8.19 35.54 6.15
C PHE A 371 7.13 36.33 6.94
N MET A 372 5.85 35.98 6.79
CA MET A 372 4.74 36.56 7.55
C MET A 372 4.89 36.32 9.05
N GLU A 373 5.28 35.11 9.45
CA GLU A 373 5.41 34.74 10.86
C GLU A 373 6.62 35.38 11.56
N ILE A 374 7.70 35.64 10.81
CA ILE A 374 8.82 36.45 11.28
C ILE A 374 8.39 37.93 11.37
N GLY A 375 7.69 38.44 10.36
CA GLY A 375 7.17 39.81 10.35
C GLY A 375 6.27 40.10 11.54
N ARG A 376 5.35 39.18 11.86
CA ARG A 376 4.49 39.27 13.04
C ARG A 376 5.28 39.39 14.35
N ARG A 377 6.41 38.69 14.48
CA ARG A 377 7.29 38.76 15.66
C ARG A 377 8.11 40.05 15.72
N LEU A 378 8.23 40.76 14.61
CA LEU A 378 8.95 42.04 14.49
C LEU A 378 7.99 43.23 14.38
N ASP A 379 6.69 43.00 14.57
CA ASP A 379 5.63 43.99 14.41
C ASP A 379 5.63 44.63 13.01
N VAL A 380 5.93 43.84 11.98
CA VAL A 380 5.85 44.23 10.56
C VAL A 380 4.52 43.71 9.98
N PRO A 381 3.60 44.60 9.57
CA PRO A 381 2.30 44.23 9.03
C PRO A 381 2.45 43.65 7.62
N ILE A 382 2.23 42.34 7.50
CA ILE A 382 2.37 41.60 6.24
C ILE A 382 1.14 40.71 6.03
N ALA A 383 0.49 40.87 4.89
CA ALA A 383 -0.62 40.05 4.45
C ALA A 383 -0.18 39.09 3.32
N GLY A 384 -0.75 37.88 3.27
CA GLY A 384 -0.56 36.98 2.13
C GLY A 384 -1.47 37.37 0.96
N VAL A 385 -0.98 37.29 -0.27
CA VAL A 385 -1.75 37.60 -1.49
C VAL A 385 -1.65 36.43 -2.47
N GLY A 386 -2.82 35.86 -2.79
CA GLY A 386 -2.94 34.66 -3.59
C GLY A 386 -3.08 34.92 -5.09
N LEU A 387 -2.00 35.31 -5.78
CA LEU A 387 -2.03 35.47 -7.24
C LEU A 387 -2.32 34.14 -7.97
N PRO A 388 -2.94 34.16 -9.16
CA PRO A 388 -3.03 32.98 -10.00
C PRO A 388 -1.64 32.43 -10.34
N GLY A 389 -1.42 31.15 -10.09
CA GLY A 389 -0.14 30.46 -10.37
C GLY A 389 1.04 30.85 -9.47
N HIS A 390 0.90 31.81 -8.54
CA HIS A 390 1.98 32.27 -7.66
C HIS A 390 1.47 32.69 -6.28
N PHE A 391 2.34 32.87 -5.30
CA PHE A 391 1.93 33.43 -4.00
C PHE A 391 2.96 34.45 -3.57
N VAL A 392 2.49 35.62 -3.12
CA VAL A 392 3.34 36.73 -2.69
C VAL A 392 2.83 37.27 -1.37
N VAL A 393 3.59 38.19 -0.77
CA VAL A 393 3.14 38.92 0.41
C VAL A 393 2.95 40.40 0.07
N ARG A 394 2.15 41.10 0.87
CA ARG A 394 1.99 42.55 0.82
C ARG A 394 2.40 43.15 2.15
N TYR A 395 3.38 44.04 2.14
CA TYR A 395 3.67 44.92 3.26
C TYR A 395 2.61 46.03 3.31
N GLU A 396 2.00 46.24 4.48
CA GLU A 396 0.90 47.19 4.68
C GLU A 396 1.32 48.29 5.67
N PRO A 397 1.96 49.39 5.20
CA PRO A 397 2.38 50.47 6.08
C PRO A 397 1.18 51.16 6.73
N ALA A 398 1.40 51.82 7.88
CA ALA A 398 0.37 52.63 8.53
C ALA A 398 -0.10 53.79 7.64
N ASP A 399 0.82 54.38 6.88
CA ASP A 399 0.57 55.46 5.93
C ASP A 399 1.13 55.09 4.53
N GLY A 400 0.31 55.22 3.49
CA GLY A 400 0.72 55.01 2.09
C GLY A 400 0.20 53.72 1.44
N PRO A 401 0.51 53.49 0.15
CA PRO A 401 0.07 52.29 -0.56
C PRO A 401 0.86 51.05 -0.10
N GLY A 402 0.19 49.90 -0.08
CA GLY A 402 0.85 48.62 0.20
C GLY A 402 1.84 48.21 -0.90
N GLN A 403 2.90 47.50 -0.51
CA GLN A 403 3.95 47.04 -1.41
C GLN A 403 3.92 45.52 -1.54
N LEU A 404 3.77 45.00 -2.76
CA LEU A 404 3.87 43.57 -3.04
C LEU A 404 5.34 43.12 -3.02
N ILE A 405 5.61 41.96 -2.41
CA ILE A 405 6.95 41.42 -2.23
C ILE A 405 6.93 39.94 -2.61
N ASP A 406 7.80 39.57 -3.54
CA ASP A 406 8.01 38.20 -3.97
C ASP A 406 9.10 37.53 -3.13
N VAL A 407 8.68 36.82 -2.09
CA VAL A 407 9.59 36.08 -1.19
C VAL A 407 10.25 34.88 -1.89
N PHE A 408 9.63 34.34 -2.94
CA PHE A 408 10.21 33.26 -3.74
C PHE A 408 11.38 33.78 -4.57
N GLU A 409 11.26 35.01 -5.07
CA GLU A 409 12.33 35.76 -5.73
C GLU A 409 13.14 36.63 -4.74
N ARG A 410 13.50 36.06 -3.58
CA ARG A 410 14.42 36.64 -2.59
C ARG A 410 14.00 38.02 -2.05
N GLY A 411 12.70 38.24 -1.89
CA GLY A 411 12.15 39.47 -1.32
C GLY A 411 12.09 40.64 -2.30
N LYS A 412 12.06 40.36 -3.61
CA LYS A 412 11.96 41.37 -4.66
C LYS A 412 10.62 42.11 -4.59
N ASP A 413 10.68 43.45 -4.59
CA ASP A 413 9.48 44.28 -4.68
C ASP A 413 8.84 44.15 -6.07
N LEU A 414 7.51 44.00 -6.09
CA LEU A 414 6.73 43.87 -7.31
C LEU A 414 5.86 45.10 -7.55
N THR A 415 5.84 45.54 -8.80
CA THR A 415 4.86 46.51 -9.27
C THR A 415 3.53 45.83 -9.57
N LEU A 416 2.47 46.62 -9.75
CA LEU A 416 1.18 46.09 -10.22
C LEU A 416 1.30 45.43 -11.60
N ASP A 417 2.14 45.97 -12.49
CA ASP A 417 2.36 45.40 -13.82
C ASP A 417 3.09 44.06 -13.75
N ASP A 418 4.04 43.89 -12.81
CA ASP A 418 4.67 42.59 -12.54
C ASP A 418 3.66 41.55 -12.06
N ALA A 419 2.74 41.95 -11.17
CA ALA A 419 1.69 41.07 -10.67
C ALA A 419 0.71 40.65 -11.78
N LYS A 420 0.30 41.61 -12.63
CA LYS A 420 -0.53 41.37 -13.82
C LYS A 420 0.13 40.43 -14.81
N ALA A 421 1.41 40.66 -15.10
CA ALA A 421 2.18 39.82 -16.01
C ALA A 421 2.25 38.37 -15.51
N ARG A 422 2.48 38.16 -14.22
CA ARG A 422 2.48 36.81 -13.62
C ARG A 422 1.11 36.14 -13.64
N ALA A 423 0.06 36.84 -13.21
CA ALA A 423 -1.30 36.28 -13.22
C ALA A 423 -1.73 35.88 -14.63
N SER A 424 -1.39 36.70 -15.64
CA SER A 424 -1.72 36.45 -17.04
C SER A 424 -1.16 35.12 -17.58
N LEU A 425 0.01 34.68 -17.10
CA LEU A 425 0.59 33.39 -17.50
C LEU A 425 -0.25 32.20 -17.03
N ALA A 426 -0.90 32.32 -15.88
CA ALA A 426 -1.72 31.25 -15.30
C ALA A 426 -3.19 31.30 -15.77
N THR A 427 -3.72 32.50 -16.06
CA THR A 427 -5.13 32.71 -16.42
C THR A 427 -5.38 32.79 -17.92
N GLY A 428 -4.33 32.77 -18.76
CA GLY A 428 -4.47 33.00 -20.21
C GLY A 428 -4.78 34.46 -20.55
N GLY A 429 -4.34 35.42 -19.73
CA GLY A 429 -4.48 36.86 -19.97
C GLY A 429 -5.65 37.55 -19.26
N ALA A 430 -6.45 36.81 -18.48
CA ALA A 430 -7.50 37.41 -17.65
C ALA A 430 -6.91 38.03 -16.37
N TRP A 431 -7.31 39.26 -16.04
CA TRP A 431 -6.96 39.95 -14.81
C TRP A 431 -8.20 40.29 -14.01
N ASP A 432 -8.11 40.09 -12.70
CA ASP A 432 -9.12 40.49 -11.71
C ASP A 432 -8.42 41.26 -10.58
N GLU A 433 -9.00 42.38 -10.15
CA GLU A 433 -8.48 43.13 -9.00
C GLU A 433 -8.60 42.34 -7.69
N GLU A 434 -9.54 41.40 -7.62
CA GLU A 434 -9.68 40.49 -6.47
C GLU A 434 -8.44 39.64 -6.22
N PHE A 435 -7.58 39.43 -7.24
CA PHE A 435 -6.30 38.72 -7.07
C PHE A 435 -5.34 39.44 -6.11
N LEU A 436 -5.55 40.74 -5.86
CA LEU A 436 -4.77 41.52 -4.91
C LEU A 436 -5.34 41.49 -3.49
N HIS A 437 -6.50 40.87 -3.26
CA HIS A 437 -7.06 40.77 -1.92
C HIS A 437 -6.17 39.91 -1.02
N ALA A 438 -6.08 40.33 0.25
CA ALA A 438 -5.39 39.56 1.25
C ALA A 438 -6.15 38.25 1.47
N VAL A 439 -5.42 37.13 1.52
CA VAL A 439 -6.00 35.83 1.83
C VAL A 439 -5.98 35.58 3.34
N THR A 440 -7.01 34.88 3.81
CA THR A 440 -7.12 34.43 5.19
C THR A 440 -6.10 33.32 5.50
N LYS A 441 -5.77 33.10 6.78
CA LYS A 441 -4.92 31.98 7.23
C LYS A 441 -5.54 30.64 6.85
N ARG A 442 -6.87 30.50 6.93
CA ARG A 442 -7.57 29.29 6.43
C ARG A 442 -7.32 29.06 4.95
N GLN A 443 -7.48 30.09 4.11
CA GLN A 443 -7.20 29.98 2.67
C GLN A 443 -5.74 29.63 2.37
N ILE A 444 -4.79 30.17 3.16
CA ILE A 444 -3.36 29.80 3.06
C ILE A 444 -3.19 28.30 3.35
N LEU A 445 -3.74 27.81 4.45
CA LEU A 445 -3.65 26.41 4.86
C LEU A 445 -4.30 25.47 3.83
N VAL A 446 -5.49 25.81 3.31
CA VAL A 446 -6.14 25.06 2.22
C VAL A 446 -5.22 25.01 1.00
N ARG A 447 -4.64 26.14 0.59
CA ARG A 447 -3.76 26.17 -0.59
C ARG A 447 -2.48 25.35 -0.39
N MET A 448 -1.90 25.34 0.82
CA MET A 448 -0.79 24.44 1.16
C MET A 448 -1.21 22.97 1.03
N LEU A 449 -2.37 22.60 1.57
CA LEU A 449 -2.91 21.23 1.45
C LEU A 449 -3.23 20.85 0.01
N ARG A 450 -3.69 21.78 -0.84
CA ARG A 450 -3.92 21.54 -2.27
C ARG A 450 -2.64 21.31 -3.05
N ASN A 451 -1.55 21.98 -2.71
CA ASN A 451 -0.23 21.70 -3.31
C ASN A 451 0.22 20.27 -2.99
N LEU A 452 0.13 19.88 -1.70
CA LEU A 452 0.45 18.53 -1.24
C LEU A 452 -0.48 17.47 -1.85
N PHE A 453 -1.77 17.77 -1.98
CA PHE A 453 -2.74 16.89 -2.66
C PHE A 453 -2.38 16.70 -4.14
N GLY A 454 -2.00 17.77 -4.84
CA GLY A 454 -1.55 17.71 -6.22
C GLY A 454 -0.33 16.81 -6.40
N GLU A 455 0.66 16.91 -5.51
CA GLU A 455 1.83 16.01 -5.49
C GLU A 455 1.41 14.56 -5.21
N ALA A 456 0.65 14.32 -4.13
CA ALA A 456 0.24 12.97 -3.77
C ALA A 456 -0.60 12.30 -4.86
N ARG A 457 -1.41 13.07 -5.60
CA ARG A 457 -2.15 12.60 -6.76
C ARG A 457 -1.23 12.18 -7.91
N ARG A 458 -0.19 12.96 -8.24
CA ARG A 458 0.81 12.58 -9.26
C ARG A 458 1.58 11.33 -8.86
N ALA A 459 1.83 11.15 -7.56
CA ALA A 459 2.50 9.99 -6.99
C ALA A 459 1.56 8.80 -6.72
N GLU A 460 0.27 8.88 -7.10
CA GLU A 460 -0.75 7.85 -6.88
C GLU A 460 -0.86 7.38 -5.41
N ALA A 461 -0.57 8.27 -4.45
CA ALA A 461 -0.50 7.95 -3.03
C ALA A 461 -1.84 8.19 -2.32
N THR A 462 -2.77 7.23 -2.44
CA THR A 462 -4.15 7.32 -1.90
C THR A 462 -4.22 7.66 -0.42
N ASP A 463 -3.39 7.05 0.42
CA ASP A 463 -3.39 7.33 1.87
C ASP A 463 -3.00 8.80 2.18
N ARG A 464 -2.06 9.38 1.42
CA ARG A 464 -1.66 10.78 1.56
C ARG A 464 -2.77 11.72 1.10
N MET A 465 -3.37 11.44 -0.05
CA MET A 465 -4.53 12.19 -0.55
C MET A 465 -5.66 12.22 0.48
N LEU A 466 -5.92 11.07 1.13
CA LEU A 466 -6.94 10.97 2.17
C LEU A 466 -6.58 11.81 3.41
N ARG A 467 -5.33 11.75 3.88
CA ARG A 467 -4.84 12.59 5.00
C ARG A 467 -5.03 14.08 4.74
N TYR A 468 -4.64 14.57 3.55
CA TYR A 468 -4.79 15.99 3.23
C TYR A 468 -6.24 16.40 3.05
N THR A 469 -7.08 15.55 2.45
CA THR A 469 -8.51 15.82 2.30
C THR A 469 -9.20 15.89 3.67
N ASN A 470 -8.76 15.09 4.65
CA ASN A 470 -9.25 15.21 6.03
C ASN A 470 -8.98 16.60 6.62
N LEU A 471 -7.76 17.12 6.47
CA LEU A 471 -7.43 18.47 6.96
C LEU A 471 -8.15 19.56 6.16
N ILE A 472 -8.33 19.39 4.85
CA ILE A 472 -9.13 20.33 4.04
C ILE A 472 -10.57 20.39 4.57
N LEU A 473 -11.19 19.24 4.88
CA LEU A 473 -12.55 19.20 5.43
C LEU A 473 -12.67 19.68 6.88
N VAL A 474 -11.56 19.83 7.60
CA VAL A 474 -11.54 20.57 8.88
C VAL A 474 -11.62 22.09 8.63
N LEU A 475 -11.00 22.57 7.55
CA LEU A 475 -11.03 23.99 7.16
C LEU A 475 -12.32 24.37 6.40
N GLU A 476 -12.84 23.47 5.58
CA GLU A 476 -13.96 23.64 4.66
C GLU A 476 -14.98 22.50 4.84
N PRO A 477 -15.66 22.40 6.01
CA PRO A 477 -16.50 21.25 6.37
C PRO A 477 -17.72 21.06 5.46
N ASP A 478 -18.15 22.11 4.77
CA ASP A 478 -19.33 22.10 3.91
C ASP A 478 -19.01 21.90 2.43
N SER A 479 -17.75 21.60 2.06
CA SER A 479 -17.35 21.38 0.65
C SER A 479 -17.90 20.05 0.11
N PRO A 480 -18.89 20.06 -0.83
CA PRO A 480 -19.43 18.83 -1.38
C PRO A 480 -18.39 18.10 -2.25
N SER A 481 -17.56 18.87 -2.96
CA SER A 481 -16.49 18.34 -3.81
C SER A 481 -15.47 17.55 -2.99
N ASP A 482 -15.01 18.09 -1.87
CA ASP A 482 -14.00 17.42 -1.03
C ASP A 482 -14.55 16.22 -0.29
N ARG A 483 -15.81 16.28 0.15
CA ARG A 483 -16.49 15.10 0.72
C ARG A 483 -16.66 13.99 -0.30
N PHE A 484 -17.03 14.34 -1.54
CA PHE A 484 -17.13 13.35 -2.62
C PHE A 484 -15.76 12.72 -2.92
N TYR A 485 -14.71 13.54 -3.06
CA TYR A 485 -13.35 13.03 -3.23
C TYR A 485 -12.91 12.14 -2.07
N ARG A 486 -13.17 12.55 -0.81
CA ARG A 486 -12.85 11.75 0.36
C ARG A 486 -13.60 10.42 0.36
N ALA A 487 -14.87 10.39 -0.02
CA ALA A 487 -15.63 9.16 -0.12
C ALA A 487 -15.04 8.18 -1.14
N VAL A 488 -14.59 8.67 -2.30
CA VAL A 488 -13.91 7.85 -3.32
C VAL A 488 -12.58 7.31 -2.80
N LEU A 489 -11.75 8.16 -2.20
CA LEU A 489 -10.45 7.76 -1.62
C LEU A 489 -10.63 6.76 -0.47
N ALA A 490 -11.63 6.97 0.38
CA ALA A 490 -11.96 6.08 1.49
C ALA A 490 -12.43 4.71 0.99
N LEU A 491 -13.25 4.65 -0.07
CA LEU A 491 -13.63 3.38 -0.71
C LEU A 491 -12.40 2.64 -1.26
N GLN A 492 -11.51 3.33 -1.98
CA GLN A 492 -10.27 2.74 -2.51
C GLN A 492 -9.35 2.23 -1.40
N ALA A 493 -9.30 2.92 -0.25
CA ALA A 493 -8.54 2.52 0.92
C ALA A 493 -9.27 1.48 1.82
N GLY A 494 -10.45 1.00 1.43
CA GLY A 494 -11.26 0.06 2.21
C GLY A 494 -11.86 0.63 3.51
N ARG A 495 -11.85 1.96 3.67
CA ARG A 495 -12.46 2.67 4.81
C ARG A 495 -13.95 2.92 4.55
N LEU A 496 -14.72 1.83 4.49
CA LEU A 496 -16.13 1.84 4.04
C LEU A 496 -17.05 2.72 4.89
N GLU A 497 -16.86 2.74 6.22
CA GLU A 497 -17.66 3.59 7.12
C GLU A 497 -17.45 5.09 6.88
N LEU A 498 -16.20 5.50 6.62
CA LEU A 498 -15.89 6.89 6.27
C LEU A 498 -16.50 7.26 4.92
N ALA A 499 -16.36 6.38 3.93
CA ALA A 499 -16.97 6.56 2.61
C ALA A 499 -18.49 6.72 2.71
N ARG A 500 -19.13 5.86 3.53
CA ARG A 500 -20.56 5.89 3.79
C ARG A 500 -21.01 7.20 4.42
N ALA A 501 -20.33 7.63 5.47
CA ALA A 501 -20.66 8.88 6.18
C ALA A 501 -20.64 10.11 5.26
N ASP A 502 -19.65 10.20 4.37
CA ASP A 502 -19.59 11.30 3.40
C ASP A 502 -20.70 11.20 2.34
N THR A 503 -21.00 10.00 1.82
CA THR A 503 -22.11 9.84 0.87
C THR A 503 -23.48 10.15 1.49
N ASP A 504 -23.71 9.76 2.75
CA ASP A 504 -24.94 10.08 3.48
C ASP A 504 -25.08 11.60 3.68
N TRP A 505 -23.98 12.28 4.02
CA TRP A 505 -23.97 13.73 4.08
C TRP A 505 -24.33 14.34 2.71
N LEU A 506 -23.68 13.90 1.63
CA LEU A 506 -23.91 14.43 0.28
C LEU A 506 -25.35 14.25 -0.22
N MET A 507 -26.01 13.13 0.13
CA MET A 507 -27.41 12.91 -0.25
C MET A 507 -28.35 13.97 0.34
N GLY A 508 -28.04 14.47 1.54
CA GLY A 508 -28.84 15.47 2.25
C GLY A 508 -28.54 16.94 1.93
N HIS A 509 -27.52 17.24 1.12
CA HIS A 509 -27.04 18.62 0.89
C HIS A 509 -27.06 19.04 -0.58
N GLU A 510 -27.03 20.34 -0.84
CA GLU A 510 -26.85 20.87 -2.19
C GLU A 510 -25.45 20.53 -2.73
N LEU A 511 -25.38 20.15 -4.00
CA LEU A 511 -24.16 19.63 -4.62
C LEU A 511 -23.63 20.62 -5.65
N GLU A 512 -22.76 21.53 -5.20
CA GLU A 512 -22.01 22.38 -6.11
C GLU A 512 -20.80 21.62 -6.68
N GLY A 513 -20.67 21.58 -8.01
CA GLY A 513 -19.54 20.91 -8.69
C GLY A 513 -19.56 19.38 -8.67
N VAL A 514 -20.55 18.74 -8.03
CA VAL A 514 -20.67 17.28 -7.92
C VAL A 514 -22.00 16.80 -8.51
N SER A 515 -21.95 15.77 -9.35
CA SER A 515 -23.16 15.16 -9.93
C SER A 515 -23.88 14.29 -8.91
N ARG A 516 -25.18 14.55 -8.70
CA ARG A 516 -26.03 13.70 -7.83
C ARG A 516 -26.02 12.23 -8.25
N ARG A 517 -26.02 11.96 -9.56
CA ARG A 517 -25.89 10.61 -10.09
C ARG A 517 -24.58 9.93 -9.67
N ALA A 518 -23.48 10.67 -9.64
CA ALA A 518 -22.19 10.13 -9.22
C ALA A 518 -22.19 9.77 -7.72
N VAL A 519 -22.84 10.58 -6.89
CA VAL A 519 -23.05 10.26 -5.46
C VAL A 519 -23.88 8.99 -5.30
N ASP A 520 -24.99 8.86 -6.05
CA ASP A 520 -25.87 7.68 -5.99
C ASP A 520 -25.15 6.40 -6.46
N ASP A 521 -24.34 6.48 -7.53
CA ASP A 521 -23.52 5.37 -8.03
C ASP A 521 -22.45 4.95 -7.01
N LEU A 522 -21.81 5.92 -6.34
CA LEU A 522 -20.83 5.66 -5.30
C LEU A 522 -21.46 5.01 -4.06
N SER A 523 -22.58 5.56 -3.58
CA SER A 523 -23.33 5.00 -2.43
C SER A 523 -23.74 3.54 -2.68
N ARG A 524 -24.29 3.23 -3.86
CA ARG A 524 -24.64 1.85 -4.25
C ARG A 524 -23.43 0.92 -4.31
N THR A 525 -22.25 1.45 -4.61
CA THR A 525 -21.02 0.65 -4.63
C THR A 525 -20.57 0.36 -3.20
N ILE A 526 -20.57 1.36 -2.32
CA ILE A 526 -20.26 1.19 -0.89
C ILE A 526 -21.23 0.18 -0.23
N ASP A 527 -22.53 0.27 -0.51
CA ASP A 527 -23.54 -0.67 0.01
C ASP A 527 -23.28 -2.12 -0.42
N ARG A 528 -22.83 -2.32 -1.67
CA ARG A 528 -22.47 -3.66 -2.18
C ARG A 528 -21.24 -4.20 -1.48
N GLU A 529 -20.21 -3.38 -1.26
CA GLU A 529 -19.00 -3.80 -0.54
C GLU A 529 -19.30 -4.13 0.94
N LEU A 530 -20.13 -3.30 1.61
CA LEU A 530 -20.56 -3.55 2.99
C LEU A 530 -21.42 -4.80 3.15
N SER A 531 -22.24 -5.13 2.14
CA SER A 531 -23.11 -6.33 2.17
C SER A 531 -22.41 -7.61 1.70
N GLY A 532 -21.40 -7.50 0.83
CA GLY A 532 -20.60 -8.63 0.33
C GLY A 532 -19.49 -9.12 1.27
N GLY A 533 -19.25 -8.42 2.38
CA GLY A 533 -18.29 -8.79 3.43
C GLY A 533 -18.83 -9.70 4.53
N LYS A 534 -20.08 -10.19 4.42
CA LYS A 534 -20.71 -11.10 5.39
C LYS A 534 -20.71 -12.56 4.95
#